data_AF-A0A132ALD3-F1
#
_entry.id   AF-A0A132ALD3-F1
#
_cell.length_a   1.000
_cell.length_b   1.000
_cell.length_c   1.000
_cell.angle_alpha   90.00
_cell.angle_beta   90.00
_cell.angle_gamma   90.00
#
_symmetry.space_group_name_H-M   'P 1'
#
loop_
_entity.id
_entity.type
_entity.pdbx_description
1 polymer ?
#
loop_
_entity_poly.entity_id
_entity_poly.type
_entity_poly.pdbx_seq_one_letter_code
_entity_poly.pdbx_strand_id
1 'polypeptide(L)'
;MEKGVVTEFEYPYTAKKGICHARRYRKYYHVKIKDYCAICPHTVPILKSFIYHYKRPLTTILHIRNLKAYNRIGIYAVEDDFGKKVQHQQVVNIVGWGYHHRGNISYWIVKNS
;
A
#
# COMPACT_ATOMS: atom_id res chain seq x y z
N MET A 1 -7.97 -0.66 -27.63
CA MET A 1 -7.24 0.52 -27.09
C MET A 1 -6.44 0.06 -25.89
N GLU A 2 -5.13 -0.10 -26.02
CA GLU A 2 -4.26 -0.45 -24.90
C GLU A 2 -3.99 0.81 -24.07
N LYS A 3 -4.60 0.89 -22.89
CA LYS A 3 -4.42 1.99 -21.93
C LYS A 3 -3.31 1.58 -20.95
N GLY A 4 -2.39 2.50 -20.65
CA GLY A 4 -1.30 2.28 -19.70
C GLY A 4 -1.18 3.43 -18.72
N VAL A 5 -0.20 3.33 -17.84
CA VAL A 5 0.19 4.34 -16.86
C VAL A 5 1.45 5.04 -17.35
N VAL A 6 1.55 6.35 -17.12
CA VAL A 6 2.70 7.19 -17.44
C VAL A 6 3.52 7.46 -16.18
N THR A 7 4.76 7.92 -16.30
CA THR A 7 5.55 8.29 -15.14
C THR A 7 5.09 9.63 -14.55
N GLU A 8 5.48 9.85 -13.29
CA GLU A 8 5.29 11.12 -12.59
C GLU A 8 5.90 12.32 -13.35
N PHE A 9 6.99 12.09 -14.10
CA PHE A 9 7.62 13.14 -14.91
C PHE A 9 6.72 13.59 -16.06
N GLU A 10 6.00 12.67 -16.72
CA GLU A 10 5.08 13.04 -17.80
C GLU A 10 3.75 13.57 -17.31
N TYR A 11 3.26 13.07 -16.16
CA TYR A 11 2.02 13.53 -15.55
C TYR A 11 2.23 13.76 -14.05
N PRO A 12 2.73 14.94 -13.65
CA PRO A 12 2.97 15.27 -12.26
C PRO A 12 1.70 15.31 -11.41
N TYR A 13 1.82 14.88 -10.17
CA TYR A 13 0.78 14.94 -9.16
C TYR A 13 0.50 16.38 -8.72
N THR A 14 -0.77 16.76 -8.70
CA THR A 14 -1.21 18.12 -8.37
C THR A 14 -2.04 18.22 -7.10
N ALA A 15 -2.21 17.09 -6.38
CA ALA A 15 -3.09 16.97 -5.21
C ALA A 15 -4.57 17.39 -5.44
N LYS A 16 -4.98 17.58 -6.69
CA LYS A 16 -6.32 18.02 -7.08
C LYS A 16 -6.83 17.19 -8.24
N LYS A 17 -8.13 16.90 -8.24
CA LYS A 17 -8.77 16.24 -9.38
C LYS A 17 -8.69 17.17 -10.60
N GLY A 18 -8.09 16.70 -11.68
CA GLY A 18 -7.96 17.41 -12.94
C GLY A 18 -8.77 16.77 -14.07
N ILE A 19 -8.59 17.32 -15.27
CA ILE A 19 -9.16 16.76 -16.51
C ILE A 19 -8.28 15.59 -16.97
N CYS A 20 -8.91 14.53 -17.49
CA CYS A 20 -8.18 13.39 -18.05
C CYS A 20 -7.50 13.77 -19.38
N HIS A 21 -6.17 13.72 -19.42
CA HIS A 21 -5.36 14.03 -20.60
C HIS A 21 -4.84 12.77 -21.33
N ALA A 22 -5.54 11.63 -21.23
CA ALA A 22 -5.06 10.35 -21.75
C ALA A 22 -4.68 10.37 -23.26
N ARG A 23 -5.39 11.13 -24.09
CA ARG A 23 -5.05 11.26 -25.53
C ARG A 23 -3.71 11.98 -25.75
N ARG A 24 -3.42 13.00 -24.94
CA ARG A 24 -2.15 13.75 -24.97
C ARG A 24 -0.98 12.83 -24.63
N TYR A 25 -1.18 11.92 -23.68
CA TYR A 25 -0.11 11.08 -23.15
C TYR A 25 -0.04 9.65 -23.69
N ARG A 26 -0.85 9.31 -24.69
CA ARG A 26 -0.93 7.94 -25.24
C ARG A 26 0.41 7.39 -25.75
N LYS A 27 1.32 8.26 -26.20
CA LYS A 27 2.66 7.87 -26.67
C LYS A 27 3.66 7.62 -25.55
N TYR A 28 3.34 8.01 -24.31
CA TYR A 28 4.22 7.91 -23.13
C TYR A 28 3.73 6.84 -22.14
N TYR A 29 2.87 5.91 -22.56
CA TYR A 29 2.51 4.80 -21.68
C TYR A 29 3.73 3.90 -21.45
N HIS A 30 4.19 3.85 -20.20
CA HIS A 30 5.38 3.10 -19.80
C HIS A 30 5.06 1.72 -19.29
N VAL A 31 3.95 1.57 -18.57
CA VAL A 31 3.55 0.30 -17.96
C VAL A 31 2.08 0.04 -18.23
N LYS A 32 1.74 -1.22 -18.49
CA LYS A 32 0.37 -1.71 -18.62
C LYS A 32 0.12 -2.76 -17.55
N ILE A 33 -1.06 -2.70 -16.94
CA ILE A 33 -1.52 -3.76 -16.04
C ILE A 33 -2.18 -4.82 -16.92
N LYS A 34 -1.50 -5.96 -17.06
CA LYS A 34 -2.06 -7.10 -17.81
C LYS A 34 -3.14 -7.81 -17.02
N ASP A 35 -2.92 -7.97 -15.72
CA ASP A 35 -3.80 -8.68 -14.81
C ASP A 35 -3.58 -8.19 -13.37
N TYR A 36 -4.56 -8.45 -12.50
CA TYR A 36 -4.49 -8.21 -11.07
C TYR A 36 -5.23 -9.32 -10.33
N CYS A 37 -4.74 -9.67 -9.13
CA CYS A 37 -5.40 -10.65 -8.28
C CYS A 37 -5.47 -10.15 -6.84
N ALA A 38 -6.53 -10.53 -6.15
CA ALA A 38 -6.61 -10.44 -4.70
C ALA A 38 -5.96 -11.69 -4.09
N ILE A 39 -5.23 -11.52 -2.97
CA ILE A 39 -4.69 -12.65 -2.22
C ILE A 39 -5.77 -13.17 -1.29
N CYS A 40 -6.31 -14.35 -1.62
CA CYS A 40 -7.32 -15.03 -0.84
C CYS A 40 -6.90 -16.49 -0.58
N PRO A 41 -6.86 -16.96 0.69
CA PRO A 41 -7.11 -16.21 1.92
C PRO A 41 -5.93 -15.30 2.29
N HIS A 42 -6.20 -14.17 2.95
CA HIS A 42 -5.20 -13.16 3.33
C HIS A 42 -4.59 -13.42 4.72
N THR A 43 -4.21 -14.66 5.01
CA THR A 43 -3.59 -15.00 6.31
C THR A 43 -2.16 -14.46 6.41
N VAL A 44 -1.69 -14.18 7.63
CA VAL A 44 -0.32 -13.67 7.86
C VAL A 44 0.75 -14.55 7.20
N PRO A 45 0.73 -15.90 7.32
CA PRO A 45 1.72 -16.76 6.64
C PRO A 45 1.69 -16.63 5.12
N ILE A 46 0.50 -16.54 4.51
CA ILE A 46 0.34 -16.41 3.05
C ILE A 46 0.91 -15.07 2.58
N LEU A 47 0.60 -13.97 3.28
CA LEU A 47 1.13 -12.65 2.94
C LEU A 47 2.66 -12.60 3.08
N LYS A 48 3.22 -13.17 4.16
CA LYS A 48 4.67 -13.25 4.36
C LYS A 48 5.35 -14.05 3.25
N SER A 49 4.77 -15.20 2.90
CA SER A 49 5.24 -16.07 1.81
C SER A 49 5.20 -15.36 0.46
N PHE A 50 4.10 -14.69 0.14
CA PHE A 50 3.96 -13.92 -1.10
C PHE A 50 5.06 -12.86 -1.23
N ILE A 51 5.22 -12.01 -0.20
CA ILE A 51 6.24 -10.95 -0.23
C ILE A 51 7.65 -11.57 -0.35
N TYR A 52 7.90 -12.68 0.35
CA TYR A 52 9.18 -13.37 0.29
C TYR A 52 9.50 -13.95 -1.10
N HIS A 53 8.54 -14.62 -1.75
CA HIS A 53 8.78 -15.27 -3.03
C HIS A 53 8.76 -14.30 -4.21
N TYR A 54 7.79 -13.39 -4.25
CA TYR A 54 7.62 -12.50 -5.41
C TYR A 54 8.47 -11.23 -5.31
N LYS A 55 8.96 -10.88 -4.12
CA LYS A 55 9.72 -9.63 -3.87
C LYS A 55 8.99 -8.39 -4.41
N ARG A 56 7.65 -8.38 -4.33
CA ARG A 56 6.78 -7.28 -4.77
C ARG A 56 6.02 -6.69 -3.57
N PRO A 57 5.80 -5.37 -3.55
CA PRO A 57 4.90 -4.75 -2.58
C PRO A 57 3.46 -5.25 -2.74
N LEU A 58 2.71 -5.26 -1.64
CA LEU A 58 1.30 -5.57 -1.60
C LEU A 58 0.46 -4.34 -1.28
N THR A 59 -0.35 -3.92 -2.26
CA THR A 59 -1.39 -2.89 -2.05
C THR A 59 -2.41 -3.40 -1.05
N THR A 60 -2.57 -2.71 0.07
CA THR A 60 -3.37 -3.13 1.22
C THR A 60 -4.22 -1.98 1.72
N ILE A 61 -5.46 -2.27 2.14
CA ILE A 61 -6.32 -1.31 2.83
C ILE A 61 -6.13 -1.53 4.34
N LEU A 62 -5.59 -0.53 5.04
CA LEU A 62 -5.57 -0.50 6.50
C LEU A 62 -6.88 0.07 7.03
N HIS A 63 -7.52 -0.69 7.91
CA HIS A 63 -8.67 -0.22 8.70
C HIS A 63 -8.17 0.37 10.01
N ILE A 64 -8.26 1.68 10.14
CA ILE A 64 -7.77 2.42 11.30
C ILE A 64 -8.95 2.74 12.21
N ARG A 65 -8.91 2.26 13.45
CA ARG A 65 -9.92 2.44 14.49
C ARG A 65 -9.49 3.43 15.56
N ASN A 66 -8.19 3.70 15.70
CA ASN A 66 -7.64 4.70 16.61
C ASN A 66 -6.71 5.66 15.86
N LEU A 67 -7.27 6.76 15.35
CA LEU A 67 -6.51 7.78 14.61
C LEU A 67 -5.41 8.45 15.44
N LYS A 68 -5.63 8.64 16.75
CA LYS A 68 -4.64 9.27 17.64
C LYS A 68 -3.39 8.40 17.78
N ALA A 69 -3.55 7.09 17.88
CA ALA A 69 -2.44 6.14 17.89
C ALA A 69 -1.77 6.05 16.51
N TYR A 70 -2.57 5.96 15.44
CA TYR A 70 -2.08 5.88 14.06
C TYR A 70 -1.19 7.07 13.69
N ASN A 71 -1.58 8.30 14.06
CA ASN A 71 -0.80 9.51 13.78
C ASN A 71 0.53 9.59 14.55
N ARG A 72 0.81 8.65 15.47
CA ARG A 72 2.08 8.53 16.20
C ARG A 72 2.97 7.40 15.67
N ILE A 73 2.52 6.66 14.64
CA ILE A 73 3.30 5.61 13.98
C ILE A 73 4.50 6.26 13.27
N GLY A 74 5.68 5.67 13.43
CA GLY A 74 6.94 6.17 12.88
C GLY A 74 8.09 6.10 13.88
N ILE A 75 7.78 6.17 15.19
CA ILE A 75 8.74 5.99 16.29
C ILE A 75 8.62 4.59 16.92
N TYR A 76 7.40 4.03 16.93
CA TYR A 76 7.09 2.73 17.53
C TYR A 76 6.26 1.85 16.59
N ALA A 77 6.39 0.53 16.74
CA ALA A 77 5.44 -0.41 16.18
C ALA A 77 4.11 -0.31 16.94
N VAL A 78 3.00 -0.34 16.22
CA VAL A 78 1.67 -0.47 16.81
C VAL A 78 1.25 -1.92 16.68
N GLU A 79 1.12 -2.61 17.81
CA GLU A 79 0.72 -4.02 17.87
C GLU A 79 -0.78 -4.17 17.64
N ASP A 80 -1.57 -3.35 18.31
CA ASP A 80 -3.02 -3.46 18.31
C ASP A 80 -3.71 -2.11 18.13
N ASP A 81 -4.76 -2.13 17.30
CA ASP A 81 -5.68 -1.01 17.13
C ASP A 81 -6.95 -1.22 17.96
N PHE A 82 -6.89 -0.81 19.23
CA PHE A 82 -7.96 -0.97 20.22
C PHE A 82 -9.20 -0.08 20.00
N GLY A 83 -9.35 0.58 18.85
CA GLY A 83 -10.56 1.34 18.56
C GLY A 83 -11.81 0.45 18.37
N LYS A 84 -12.98 0.94 18.78
CA LYS A 84 -14.25 0.18 18.72
C LYS A 84 -14.86 0.08 17.31
N LYS A 85 -14.54 1.02 16.42
CA LYS A 85 -15.07 1.09 15.05
C LYS A 85 -14.00 1.63 14.10
N VAL A 86 -14.08 1.28 12.82
CA VAL A 86 -13.23 1.87 11.78
C VAL A 86 -13.56 3.37 11.69
N GLN A 87 -12.55 4.20 11.93
CA GLN A 87 -12.62 5.66 11.83
C GLN A 87 -12.09 6.16 10.49
N HIS A 88 -11.12 5.44 9.91
CA HIS A 88 -10.48 5.78 8.64
C HIS A 88 -10.02 4.53 7.89
N GLN A 89 -9.92 4.65 6.57
CA GLN A 89 -9.33 3.63 5.71
C GLN A 89 -8.20 4.26 4.90
N GLN A 90 -7.02 3.64 4.92
CA GLN A 90 -5.85 4.12 4.20
C GLN A 90 -5.35 3.03 3.26
N VAL A 91 -5.11 3.38 2.00
CA VAL A 91 -4.41 2.50 1.06
C VAL A 91 -2.91 2.68 1.25
N VAL A 92 -2.21 1.59 1.51
CA VAL A 92 -0.76 1.57 1.72
C VAL A 92 -0.14 0.40 0.97
N ASN A 93 1.19 0.35 0.91
CA ASN A 93 1.91 -0.79 0.38
C ASN A 93 2.69 -1.51 1.49
N ILE A 94 2.40 -2.79 1.73
CA ILE A 94 3.28 -3.62 2.55
C ILE A 94 4.49 -3.98 1.69
N VAL A 95 5.68 -3.59 2.12
CA VAL A 95 6.94 -3.80 1.38
C VAL A 95 7.83 -4.87 2.03
N GLY A 96 7.48 -5.30 3.25
CA GLY A 96 8.25 -6.28 3.99
C GLY A 96 7.63 -6.60 5.34
N TRP A 97 8.30 -7.49 6.06
CA TRP A 97 7.97 -7.85 7.44
C TRP A 97 9.26 -8.11 8.21
N GLY A 98 9.18 -8.00 9.52
CA GLY A 98 10.31 -8.23 10.41
C GLY A 98 9.88 -8.71 11.79
N TYR A 99 10.88 -8.94 12.62
CA TYR A 99 10.70 -9.35 14.00
C TYR A 99 11.72 -8.60 14.87
N HIS A 100 11.22 -7.91 15.89
CA HIS A 100 12.03 -7.18 16.85
C HIS A 100 12.29 -8.06 18.08
N HIS A 101 13.46 -8.70 18.12
CA HIS A 101 13.81 -9.69 19.14
C HIS A 101 13.70 -9.17 20.58
N ARG A 102 14.13 -7.93 20.86
CA ARG A 102 14.12 -7.37 22.23
C ARG A 102 12.71 -7.09 22.75
N GLY A 103 11.80 -6.72 21.85
CA GLY A 103 10.40 -6.47 22.19
C GLY A 103 9.52 -7.71 22.05
N ASN A 104 10.02 -8.77 21.43
CA ASN A 104 9.24 -9.94 21.00
C ASN A 104 8.05 -9.57 20.06
N ILE A 105 8.28 -8.65 19.11
CA ILE A 105 7.22 -8.07 18.27
C ILE A 105 7.42 -8.43 16.80
N SER A 106 6.42 -9.03 16.16
CA SER A 106 6.36 -9.13 14.69
C SER A 106 5.74 -7.88 14.11
N TYR A 107 6.32 -7.33 13.04
CA TYR A 107 5.81 -6.11 12.41
C TYR A 107 5.82 -6.18 10.89
N TRP A 108 4.94 -5.40 10.28
CA TRP A 108 4.93 -5.12 8.84
C TRP A 108 5.72 -3.83 8.56
N ILE A 109 6.46 -3.81 7.46
CA ILE A 109 7.09 -2.60 6.93
C ILE A 109 6.14 -2.06 5.87
N VAL A 110 5.63 -0.86 6.10
CA VAL A 110 4.59 -0.24 5.27
C VAL A 110 5.10 1.04 4.66
N LYS A 111 4.96 1.18 3.35
CA LYS A 111 5.16 2.44 2.63
C LYS A 111 3.82 3.16 2.50
N ASN A 112 3.71 4.34 3.11
CA ASN A 112 2.61 5.26 2.91
C ASN A 112 2.84 6.14 1.65
N SER A 113 1.80 6.86 1.21
CA SER A 113 1.80 7.74 0.03
C SER A 113 2.50 9.07 0.30
#